data_AF-A0AAD2WAY6-F1
#
_entry.id   AF-A0AAD2WAY6-F1
#
_cell.length_a   1.000
_cell.length_b   1.000
_cell.length_c   1.000
_cell.angle_alpha   90.00
_cell.angle_beta   90.00
_cell.angle_gamma   90.00
#
_symmetry.space_group_name_H-M   'P 1'
#
loop_
_entity.id
_entity.type
_entity.pdbx_description
1 polymer ?
#
loop_
_entity_poly.entity_id
_entity_poly.type
_entity_poly.pdbx_seq_one_letter_code
_entity_poly.pdbx_strand_id
1 'polypeptide(L)'
;MNDELQHLKNLGKTSAQWLHAAGIHSASDLRRLGAVGAYQAVKTRGFRASKVLLYAIEGALLDMHWNDLPLERKEALNQQLDAKNPAQKKPK
;
A
#
# COMPACT_ATOMS: atom_id res chain seq x y z
N MET A 1 -20.40 12.58 1.51
CA MET A 1 -19.18 12.39 0.68
C MET A 1 -18.60 11.04 1.06
N ASN A 2 -18.85 10.02 0.25
CA ASN A 2 -18.32 8.68 0.45
C ASN A 2 -16.90 8.63 -0.08
N ASP A 3 -15.95 8.30 0.78
CA ASP A 3 -14.56 8.10 0.38
C ASP A 3 -14.43 6.67 -0.15
N GLU A 4 -14.30 6.52 -1.47
CA GLU A 4 -14.26 5.21 -2.13
C GLU A 4 -13.18 4.30 -1.54
N LEU A 5 -12.00 4.85 -1.22
CA LEU A 5 -10.89 4.09 -0.66
C LEU A 5 -11.18 3.58 0.75
N GLN A 6 -12.00 4.28 1.54
CA GLN A 6 -12.41 3.83 2.87
C GLN A 6 -13.38 2.64 2.84
N HIS A 7 -14.01 2.38 1.70
CA HIS A 7 -14.88 1.21 1.52
C HIS A 7 -14.08 -0.04 1.13
N LEU A 8 -12.82 0.12 0.72
CA LEU A 8 -11.97 -1.01 0.39
C LEU A 8 -11.48 -1.71 1.66
N LYS A 9 -11.41 -3.04 1.60
CA LYS A 9 -10.95 -3.87 2.70
C LYS A 9 -9.56 -3.42 3.17
N ASN A 10 -9.35 -3.38 4.49
CA ASN A 10 -8.09 -2.96 5.15
C ASN A 10 -7.74 -1.45 5.08
N LEU A 11 -8.49 -0.63 4.36
CA LEU A 11 -8.19 0.81 4.22
C LEU A 11 -9.14 1.64 5.09
N GLY A 12 -8.68 1.97 6.31
CA GLY A 12 -9.38 2.92 7.17
C GLY A 12 -9.15 4.39 6.78
N LYS A 13 -9.80 5.31 7.49
CA LYS A 13 -9.72 6.77 7.30
C LYS A 13 -8.29 7.29 7.12
N THR A 14 -7.36 6.89 7.99
CA THR A 14 -5.95 7.34 7.92
C THR A 14 -5.25 6.86 6.65
N SER A 15 -5.41 5.59 6.29
CA SER A 15 -4.80 5.03 5.07
C SER A 15 -5.36 5.72 3.83
N ALA A 16 -6.67 5.95 3.78
CA ALA A 16 -7.32 6.70 2.70
C ALA A 16 -6.79 8.14 2.62
N GLN A 17 -6.68 8.85 3.74
CA GLN A 17 -6.10 10.21 3.77
C GLN A 17 -4.66 10.25 3.23
N TRP A 18 -3.83 9.26 3.58
CA TRP A 18 -2.47 9.17 3.04
C TRP A 18 -2.45 8.88 1.54
N LEU A 19 -3.31 7.99 1.06
CA LEU A 19 -3.46 7.70 -0.36
C LEU A 19 -3.93 8.95 -1.12
N HIS A 20 -4.92 9.68 -0.59
CA HIS A 20 -5.40 10.94 -1.16
C HIS A 20 -4.30 12.00 -1.24
N ALA A 21 -3.55 12.17 -0.14
CA ALA A 21 -2.41 13.07 -0.09
C ALA A 21 -1.28 12.64 -1.04
N ALA A 22 -1.18 11.35 -1.37
CA ALA A 22 -0.25 10.82 -2.37
C ALA A 22 -0.76 10.98 -3.82
N GLY A 23 -2.01 11.42 -4.02
CA GLY A 23 -2.62 11.61 -5.34
C GLY A 23 -3.42 10.40 -5.84
N ILE A 24 -3.80 9.50 -4.94
CA ILE A 24 -4.57 8.28 -5.24
C ILE A 24 -5.97 8.50 -4.71
N HIS A 25 -6.93 8.75 -5.60
CA HIS A 25 -8.28 9.19 -5.19
C HIS A 25 -9.34 8.12 -5.39
N SER A 26 -9.02 7.04 -6.10
CA SER A 26 -9.96 5.98 -6.46
C SER A 26 -9.33 4.59 -6.39
N ALA A 27 -10.18 3.55 -6.32
CA ALA A 27 -9.75 2.16 -6.42
C ALA A 27 -9.09 1.86 -7.78
N SER A 28 -9.48 2.58 -8.82
CA SER A 28 -8.87 2.49 -10.15
C SER A 28 -7.43 3.02 -10.17
N ASP A 29 -7.17 4.15 -9.50
CA ASP A 29 -5.82 4.67 -9.32
C ASP A 29 -4.95 3.70 -8.51
N LEU A 30 -5.52 3.15 -7.44
CA LEU A 30 -4.85 2.18 -6.59
C LEU A 30 -4.47 0.92 -7.38
N ARG A 31 -5.38 0.38 -8.21
CA ARG A 31 -5.11 -0.75 -9.10
C ARG A 31 -4.05 -0.44 -10.15
N ARG A 32 -4.09 0.75 -10.75
CA ARG A 32 -3.11 1.18 -11.76
C ARG A 32 -1.70 1.26 -11.20
N LEU A 33 -1.53 1.76 -9.97
CA LEU A 33 -0.22 1.86 -9.32
C LEU A 33 0.24 0.55 -8.69
N GLY A 34 -0.70 -0.30 -8.27
CA GLY A 34 -0.44 -1.49 -7.47
C GLY A 34 0.02 -1.15 -6.03
N ALA A 35 0.12 -2.17 -5.19
CA ALA A 35 0.42 -1.99 -3.77
C ALA A 35 1.78 -1.32 -3.50
N VAL A 36 2.83 -1.76 -4.21
CA VAL A 36 4.19 -1.21 -4.05
C VAL A 36 4.25 0.24 -4.50
N GLY A 37 3.67 0.57 -5.66
CA GLY A 37 3.65 1.93 -6.18
C GLY A 37 2.87 2.89 -5.28
N ALA A 38 1.70 2.47 -4.81
CA ALA A 38 0.89 3.26 -3.90
C ALA A 38 1.59 3.47 -2.54
N TYR A 39 2.18 2.43 -1.97
CA TYR A 39 2.97 2.53 -0.74
C TYR A 39 4.16 3.49 -0.89
N GLN A 40 4.89 3.41 -2.00
CA GLN A 40 6.00 4.32 -2.28
C GLN A 40 5.54 5.77 -2.44
N ALA A 41 4.44 6.01 -3.14
CA ALA A 41 3.87 7.35 -3.28
C ALA A 41 3.56 7.97 -1.90
N VAL A 42 2.98 7.18 -1.00
CA VAL A 42 2.74 7.59 0.40
C VAL A 42 4.05 7.89 1.13
N LYS A 43 5.08 7.06 0.98
CA LYS A 43 6.39 7.27 1.61
C LYS A 43 7.11 8.52 1.07
N THR A 44 7.03 8.78 -0.22
CA THR A 44 7.63 9.97 -0.87
C THR A 44 6.98 11.27 -0.39
N ARG A 45 5.70 11.22 0.05
CA ARG A 45 5.06 12.36 0.72
C ARG A 45 5.55 12.61 2.15
N GLY A 46 6.48 11.80 2.66
CA GLY A 46 7.05 11.95 4.01
C GLY A 46 6.26 11.26 5.11
N PHE A 47 5.18 10.53 4.79
CA PHE A 47 4.42 9.80 5.79
C PHE A 47 5.21 8.61 6.34
N ARG A 48 5.08 8.37 7.66
CA ARG A 48 5.69 7.24 8.36
C ARG A 48 4.88 5.95 8.17
N ALA A 49 4.59 5.58 6.92
CA ALA A 49 3.87 4.36 6.60
C ALA A 49 4.72 3.10 6.87
N SER A 50 4.14 2.14 7.58
CA SER A 50 4.74 0.82 7.85
C SER A 50 4.42 -0.18 6.73
N LYS A 51 5.09 -1.34 6.73
CA LYS A 51 4.77 -2.43 5.78
C LYS A 51 3.34 -2.96 5.90
N VAL A 52 2.66 -2.71 7.03
CA VAL A 52 1.23 -3.04 7.15
C VAL A 52 0.40 -2.29 6.13
N LEU A 53 0.74 -1.04 5.79
CA LEU A 53 0.04 -0.30 4.73
C LEU A 53 0.23 -0.97 3.36
N LEU A 54 1.44 -1.45 3.06
CA LEU A 54 1.71 -2.17 1.83
C LEU A 54 0.81 -3.41 1.71
N TYR A 55 0.72 -4.22 2.77
CA TYR A 55 -0.12 -5.41 2.80
C TYR A 55 -1.62 -5.07 2.82
N ALA A 56 -2.01 -3.98 3.50
CA ALA A 56 -3.38 -3.50 3.51
C ALA A 56 -3.84 -3.11 2.10
N ILE A 57 -3.01 -2.39 1.34
CA ILE A 57 -3.29 -2.04 -0.05
C ILE A 57 -3.40 -3.31 -0.90
N GLU A 58 -2.47 -4.26 -0.77
CA GLU A 58 -2.56 -5.51 -1.52
C GLU A 58 -3.84 -6.29 -1.21
N GLY A 59 -4.17 -6.43 0.08
CA GLY A 59 -5.40 -7.08 0.51
C GLY A 59 -6.63 -6.36 -0.02
N ALA A 60 -6.61 -5.03 -0.06
CA ALA A 60 -7.67 -4.21 -0.66
C ALA A 60 -7.86 -4.52 -2.16
N LEU A 61 -6.76 -4.69 -2.89
CA LEU A 61 -6.77 -5.00 -4.33
C LEU A 61 -7.24 -6.43 -4.62
N LEU A 62 -6.98 -7.38 -3.71
CA LEU A 62 -7.39 -8.78 -3.82
C LEU A 62 -8.73 -9.09 -3.12
N ASP A 63 -9.39 -8.08 -2.58
CA ASP A 63 -10.55 -8.21 -1.68
C ASP A 63 -10.37 -9.24 -0.55
N MET A 64 -9.20 -9.27 0.08
CA MET A 64 -8.90 -10.16 1.21
C MET A 64 -8.30 -9.41 2.39
N HIS A 65 -8.48 -9.94 3.60
CA HIS A 65 -7.88 -9.30 4.77
C HIS A 65 -6.35 -9.46 4.71
N TRP A 66 -5.60 -8.42 5.08
CA TRP A 66 -4.14 -8.41 4.89
C TRP A 66 -3.40 -9.51 5.67
N ASN A 67 -3.99 -10.02 6.75
CA ASN A 67 -3.46 -11.17 7.48
C ASN A 67 -3.50 -12.46 6.65
N ASP A 68 -4.56 -12.65 5.85
CA ASP A 68 -4.79 -13.85 5.03
C ASP A 68 -3.96 -13.87 3.75
N LEU A 69 -3.22 -12.78 3.45
CA LEU A 69 -2.25 -12.79 2.36
C LEU A 69 -1.21 -13.89 2.59
N PRO A 70 -0.99 -14.79 1.60
CA PRO A 70 0.04 -15.81 1.68
C PRO A 70 1.41 -15.22 1.97
N LEU A 71 2.24 -15.95 2.72
CA LEU A 71 3.60 -15.50 3.05
C LEU A 71 4.38 -15.17 1.78
N GLU A 72 4.31 -16.04 0.76
CA GLU A 72 4.97 -15.85 -0.53
C GLU A 72 4.57 -14.53 -1.21
N ARG A 73 3.29 -14.13 -1.09
CA ARG A 73 2.82 -12.85 -1.63
C ARG A 73 3.41 -11.66 -0.87
N LYS A 74 3.44 -11.75 0.48
CA LYS A 74 4.07 -10.71 1.32
C LYS A 74 5.56 -10.59 1.01
N GLU A 75 6.25 -11.70 0.80
CA GLU A 75 7.67 -11.72 0.42
C GLU A 75 7.89 -11.12 -0.96
N ALA A 76 7.09 -11.49 -1.96
CA ALA A 76 7.15 -10.90 -3.30
C ALA A 76 6.94 -9.38 -3.28
N LEU A 77 6.02 -8.87 -2.44
CA LEU A 77 5.84 -7.43 -2.25
C LEU A 77 7.07 -6.76 -1.62
N ASN A 78 7.69 -7.41 -0.62
CA ASN A 78 8.90 -6.91 0.01
C ASN A 78 10.08 -6.86 -0.97
N GLN A 79 10.25 -7.89 -1.79
CA GLN A 79 11.30 -7.94 -2.82
C GLN A 79 11.10 -6.86 -3.88
N GLN A 80 9.87 -6.68 -4.37
CA GLN A 80 9.54 -5.61 -5.31
C GLN A 80 9.79 -4.21 -4.71
N LEU A 81 9.48 -4.04 -3.42
CA LEU A 81 9.74 -2.78 -2.71
C LEU A 81 11.24 -2.50 -2.58
N ASP A 82 12.06 -3.51 -2.24
CA ASP A 82 13.52 -3.38 -2.16
C ASP A 82 14.13 -3.05 -3.52
N ALA A 83 13.70 -3.75 -4.57
CA ALA A 83 14.17 -3.54 -5.94
C ALA A 83 13.90 -2.12 -6.44
N LYS A 84 12.72 -1.54 -6.12
CA LYS A 84 12.37 -0.17 -6.48
C LYS A 84 12.99 0.89 -5.56
N ASN A 85 13.51 0.52 -4.39
CA ASN A 85 14.12 1.45 -3.45
C ASN A 85 15.45 0.90 -2.88
N PRO A 86 16.53 0.90 -3.67
CA PRO A 86 17.82 0.34 -3.26
C PRO A 86 18.45 1.05 -2.05
N ALA A 87 17.98 2.25 -1.69
CA ALA A 87 18.48 3.07 -0.59
C ALA A 87 17.98 2.65 0.81
N GLN A 88 17.06 1.69 0.95
CA GLN A 88 16.55 1.21 2.24
C GLN A 88 17.14 -0.12 2.71
N LYS A 89 18.22 -0.60 2.08
CA LYS A 89 18.99 -1.74 2.58
C LYS A 89 19.63 -1.38 3.92
N LYS A 90 18.92 -1.63 5.02
CA LYS A 90 19.53 -1.63 6.35
C LYS A 90 20.48 -2.83 6.41
N PRO A 91 21.80 -2.62 6.59
CA PRO A 91 22.68 -3.74 6.90
C PRO A 91 22.22 -4.38 8.21
N LYS A 92 22.25 -5.71 8.24
CA LYS A 92 21.95 -6.53 9.42
C LYS A 92 22.96 -6.24 10.53
#